data_AF-A0A433VMX6-F1
#
_entry.id   AF-A0A433VMX6-F1
#
_cell.length_a   1.000
_cell.length_b   1.000
_cell.length_c   1.000
_cell.angle_alpha   90.00
_cell.angle_beta   90.00
_cell.angle_gamma   90.00
#
_symmetry.space_group_name_H-M   'P 1'
#
loop_
_entity.id
_entity.type
_entity.pdbx_description
1 polymer ?
#
loop_
_entity_poly.entity_id
_entity_poly.type
_entity_poly.pdbx_seq_one_letter_code
_entity_poly.pdbx_strand_id
1 'polypeptide(L)'
;MPNPGGTKKNLMPMQTVWRHQPTKTVRVPEVLVDKILEYAHKLDKEIPEQRIEINDGWVIVHSPCDPKGHFQDKARSIQGWRFHRRTCSWWYPLVKLEEVVVTFPDCSLHDDVLEVLASSESGQ
;
A
#
# COMPACT_ATOMS: atom_id res chain seq x y z
N MET A 1 19.00 23.86 -15.92
CA MET A 1 19.68 24.01 -17.23
C MET A 1 19.70 22.66 -17.92
N PRO A 2 19.23 22.52 -19.18
CA PRO A 2 19.37 21.27 -19.93
C PRO A 2 20.84 21.03 -20.29
N ASN A 3 21.30 19.78 -20.23
CA ASN A 3 22.69 19.43 -20.53
C ASN A 3 23.02 19.76 -22.01
N PRO A 4 23.93 20.70 -22.29
CA PRO A 4 24.22 21.16 -23.65
C PRO A 4 24.88 20.11 -24.56
N GLY A 5 25.36 18.98 -24.01
CA GLY A 5 25.89 17.84 -24.78
C GLY A 5 24.91 16.69 -25.04
N GLY A 6 23.66 16.81 -24.57
CA GLY A 6 22.65 15.73 -24.60
C GLY A 6 21.90 15.61 -25.92
N THR A 7 22.59 15.45 -27.05
CA THR A 7 21.93 15.18 -28.34
C THR A 7 21.43 13.72 -28.35
N LYS A 8 20.19 13.44 -28.80
CA LYS A 8 19.62 12.06 -28.88
C LYS A 8 20.55 11.02 -29.53
N LYS A 9 21.45 11.46 -30.43
CA LYS A 9 22.45 10.63 -31.10
C LYS A 9 23.55 10.10 -30.17
N ASN A 10 23.82 10.78 -29.04
CA ASN A 10 24.88 10.46 -28.08
C ASN A 10 24.34 9.88 -26.76
N LEU A 11 23.02 9.73 -26.63
CA LEU A 11 22.39 9.11 -25.47
C LEU A 11 22.31 7.61 -25.70
N MET A 12 23.04 6.82 -24.90
CA MET A 12 22.81 5.37 -24.87
C MET A 12 21.45 5.10 -24.22
N PRO A 13 20.56 4.33 -24.87
CA PRO A 13 19.30 3.93 -24.24
C PRO A 13 19.62 3.08 -23.00
N MET A 14 18.96 3.41 -21.87
CA MET A 14 19.06 2.65 -20.63
C MET A 14 18.57 1.23 -20.90
N GLN A 15 19.48 0.26 -20.96
CA GLN A 15 19.13 -1.15 -21.04
C GLN A 15 18.87 -1.69 -19.64
N THR A 16 17.66 -2.15 -19.37
CA THR A 16 17.31 -2.86 -18.15
C THR A 16 17.94 -4.25 -18.20
N VAL A 17 19.16 -4.38 -17.68
CA VAL A 17 19.78 -5.70 -17.51
C VAL A 17 19.16 -6.36 -16.29
N TRP A 18 18.46 -7.47 -16.51
CA TRP A 18 17.98 -8.34 -15.45
C TRP A 18 19.19 -8.94 -14.73
N ARG A 19 19.42 -8.52 -13.47
CA ARG A 19 20.51 -9.06 -12.64
C ARG A 19 20.08 -10.41 -12.08
N HIS A 20 20.20 -11.48 -12.87
CA HIS A 20 19.96 -12.83 -12.38
C HIS A 20 21.00 -13.16 -11.30
N GLN A 21 20.55 -13.36 -10.06
CA GLN A 21 21.40 -13.96 -9.04
C GLN A 21 21.35 -15.49 -9.20
N PRO A 22 22.43 -16.21 -8.89
CA PRO A 22 22.42 -17.68 -8.92
C PRO A 22 21.38 -18.21 -7.92
N THR A 23 20.53 -19.14 -8.38
CA THR A 23 19.55 -19.83 -7.53
C THR A 23 20.28 -20.57 -6.41
N LYS A 24 20.00 -20.21 -5.15
CA LYS A 24 20.55 -20.88 -3.97
C LYS A 24 19.50 -21.81 -3.38
N THR A 25 19.82 -23.10 -3.28
CA THR A 25 18.99 -24.05 -2.54
C THR A 25 19.17 -23.84 -1.05
N VAL A 26 18.09 -23.52 -0.34
CA VAL A 26 18.07 -23.40 1.13
C VAL A 26 17.39 -24.63 1.71
N ARG A 27 18.04 -25.31 2.66
CA ARG A 27 17.41 -26.41 3.41
C ARG A 27 16.62 -25.82 4.56
N VAL A 28 15.35 -26.16 4.63
CA VAL A 28 14.41 -25.63 5.62
C VAL A 28 13.89 -26.77 6.49
N PRO A 29 13.81 -26.61 7.82
CA PRO A 29 13.13 -27.56 8.70
C PRO A 29 11.68 -27.83 8.27
N GLU A 30 11.24 -29.09 8.35
CA GLU A 30 9.86 -29.49 7.96
C GLU A 30 8.79 -28.70 8.71
N VAL A 31 9.02 -28.40 10.00
CA VAL A 31 8.10 -27.60 10.84
C VAL A 31 7.84 -26.18 10.35
N LEU A 32 8.68 -25.66 9.44
CA LEU A 32 8.50 -24.32 8.86
C LEU A 32 7.85 -24.36 7.47
N VAL A 33 7.69 -25.53 6.86
CA VAL A 33 7.13 -25.66 5.50
C VAL A 33 5.72 -25.05 5.45
N ASP A 34 4.85 -25.42 6.39
CA ASP A 34 3.47 -24.92 6.41
C ASP A 34 3.40 -23.40 6.59
N LYS A 35 4.24 -22.84 7.49
CA LYS A 35 4.31 -21.39 7.72
C LYS A 35 4.81 -20.64 6.49
N ILE A 36 5.78 -21.21 5.77
CA ILE A 36 6.32 -20.60 4.55
C ILE A 36 5.29 -20.67 3.43
N LEU A 37 4.56 -21.78 3.29
CA LEU A 37 3.49 -21.91 2.30
C LEU A 37 2.36 -20.94 2.59
N GLU A 38 1.93 -20.83 3.85
CA GLU A 38 0.90 -19.87 4.25
C GLU A 38 1.35 -18.42 3.97
N TYR A 39 2.60 -18.08 4.28
CA TYR A 39 3.16 -16.77 3.99
C TYR A 39 3.28 -16.51 2.47
N ALA A 40 3.72 -17.51 1.68
CA ALA A 40 3.79 -17.41 0.24
C ALA A 40 2.40 -17.19 -0.38
N HIS A 41 1.39 -17.92 0.09
CA HIS A 41 0.00 -17.72 -0.34
C HIS A 41 -0.53 -16.33 0.06
N LYS A 42 -0.11 -15.78 1.21
CA LYS A 42 -0.42 -14.37 1.57
C LYS A 42 0.25 -13.38 0.63
N LEU A 43 1.47 -13.67 0.13
CA LEU A 43 2.15 -12.84 -0.86
C LEU A 43 1.53 -12.95 -2.27
N ASP A 44 1.01 -14.12 -2.63
CA ASP A 44 0.32 -14.35 -3.91
C ASP A 44 -1.05 -13.66 -3.97
N LYS A 45 -1.67 -13.38 -2.81
CA LYS A 45 -2.88 -12.54 -2.77
C LYS A 45 -2.50 -11.15 -3.28
N GLU A 46 -3.02 -10.78 -4.45
CA GLU A 46 -2.87 -9.43 -4.99
C GLU A 46 -3.29 -8.43 -3.92
N ILE A 47 -2.32 -7.64 -3.46
CA ILE A 47 -2.60 -6.56 -2.51
C ILE A 47 -3.44 -5.53 -3.29
N PRO A 48 -4.69 -5.28 -2.89
CA PRO A 48 -5.53 -4.35 -3.62
C PRO A 48 -4.88 -2.97 -3.67
N GLU A 49 -4.87 -2.36 -4.86
CA GLU A 49 -4.28 -1.03 -5.06
C GLU A 49 -4.99 0.04 -4.21
N GLN A 50 -6.29 -0.15 -3.98
CA GLN A 50 -7.13 0.68 -3.10
C GLN A 50 -7.51 -0.09 -1.84
N ARG A 51 -6.92 0.27 -0.72
CA ARG A 51 -7.17 -0.40 0.55
C ARG A 51 -6.95 0.48 1.76
N ILE A 52 -7.59 0.10 2.86
CA ILE A 52 -7.51 0.77 4.15
C ILE A 52 -6.82 -0.17 5.14
N GLU A 53 -5.77 0.32 5.78
CA GLU A 53 -4.98 -0.40 6.79
C GLU A 53 -4.92 0.41 8.08
N ILE A 54 -4.67 -0.26 9.20
CA ILE A 54 -4.36 0.39 10.48
C ILE A 54 -2.91 0.08 10.83
N ASN A 55 -2.12 1.11 11.15
CA ASN A 55 -0.74 0.94 11.57
C ASN A 55 -0.39 1.98 12.64
N ASP A 56 0.19 1.54 13.76
CA ASP A 56 0.66 2.40 14.86
C ASP A 56 -0.35 3.47 15.31
N GLY A 57 -1.65 3.15 15.31
CA GLY A 57 -2.72 4.08 15.70
C GLY A 57 -3.14 5.09 14.62
N TRP A 58 -2.73 4.85 13.37
CA TRP A 58 -3.15 5.62 12.19
C TRP A 58 -3.95 4.75 11.23
N VAL A 59 -4.95 5.36 10.59
CA VAL A 59 -5.67 4.78 9.46
C VAL A 59 -4.97 5.21 8.19
N ILE A 60 -4.51 4.26 7.40
CA ILE A 60 -3.76 4.47 6.17
C ILE A 60 -4.63 4.07 5.00
N VAL A 61 -4.93 5.02 4.12
CA VAL A 61 -5.64 4.77 2.87
C VAL A 61 -4.65 4.77 1.72
N HIS A 62 -4.49 3.62 1.09
CA HIS A 62 -3.74 3.44 -0.13
C HIS A 62 -4.66 3.67 -1.34
N SER A 63 -4.15 4.39 -2.33
CA SER A 63 -4.80 4.51 -3.64
C SER A 63 -3.75 4.64 -4.73
N PRO A 64 -4.02 4.12 -5.94
CA PRO A 64 -3.26 4.49 -7.11
C PRO A 64 -3.34 6.00 -7.31
N CYS A 65 -2.31 6.57 -7.92
CA CYS A 65 -2.23 7.99 -8.20
C CYS A 65 -3.34 8.37 -9.19
N ASP A 66 -4.47 8.89 -8.70
CA ASP A 66 -5.57 9.36 -9.55
C ASP A 66 -5.13 10.65 -10.28
N PRO A 67 -4.97 10.64 -11.62
CA PRO A 67 -4.57 11.81 -12.37
C PRO A 67 -5.66 12.89 -12.41
N LYS A 68 -6.93 12.54 -12.13
CA LYS A 68 -8.06 13.48 -12.17
C LYS A 68 -8.24 14.26 -10.87
N GLY A 69 -7.66 13.81 -9.76
CA GLY A 69 -7.74 14.53 -8.49
C GLY A 69 -8.94 14.17 -7.60
N HIS A 70 -9.90 13.37 -8.08
CA HIS A 70 -11.15 13.11 -7.35
C HIS A 70 -10.89 12.36 -6.05
N PHE A 71 -9.96 11.41 -6.08
CA PHE A 71 -9.55 10.70 -4.88
C PHE A 71 -8.91 11.63 -3.85
N GLN A 72 -8.03 12.53 -4.31
CA GLN A 72 -7.32 13.49 -3.46
C GLN A 72 -8.27 14.53 -2.86
N ASP A 73 -9.27 14.96 -3.60
CA ASP A 73 -10.28 15.90 -3.11
C ASP A 73 -11.16 15.25 -2.02
N LYS A 74 -11.56 13.98 -2.21
CA LYS A 74 -12.24 13.19 -1.16
C LYS A 74 -11.33 12.98 0.05
N ALA A 75 -10.06 12.67 -0.15
CA ALA A 75 -9.12 12.47 0.96
C ALA A 75 -8.90 13.75 1.79
N ARG A 76 -8.94 14.91 1.14
CA ARG A 76 -8.77 16.20 1.80
C ARG A 76 -10.02 16.70 2.52
N SER A 77 -11.19 16.11 2.30
CA SER A 77 -12.43 16.52 2.98
C SER A 77 -12.45 16.12 4.45
N ILE A 78 -11.77 15.01 4.81
CA ILE A 78 -11.66 14.51 6.17
C ILE A 78 -10.58 15.29 6.92
N GLN A 79 -10.88 15.85 8.09
CA GLN A 79 -9.88 16.64 8.83
C GLN A 79 -8.75 15.81 9.44
N GLY A 80 -7.58 16.44 9.63
CA GLY A 80 -6.42 15.83 10.29
C GLY A 80 -5.57 14.93 9.39
N TRP A 81 -5.79 14.99 8.08
CA TRP A 81 -5.08 14.19 7.09
C TRP A 81 -3.60 14.53 6.98
N ARG A 82 -2.79 13.51 6.67
CA ARG A 82 -1.37 13.65 6.29
C ARG A 82 -1.08 12.82 5.04
N PHE A 83 -0.45 13.42 4.04
CA PHE A 83 -0.10 12.70 2.81
C PHE A 83 1.36 12.24 2.82
N HIS A 84 1.58 10.94 2.66
CA HIS A 84 2.91 10.34 2.55
C HIS A 84 3.29 10.11 1.09
N ARG A 85 4.21 10.93 0.59
CA ARG A 85 4.62 10.91 -0.83
C ARG A 85 5.34 9.63 -1.25
N ARG A 86 6.07 8.96 -0.35
CA ARG A 86 6.84 7.75 -0.66
C ARG A 86 5.94 6.54 -0.94
N THR A 87 4.86 6.43 -0.20
CA THR A 87 3.88 5.33 -0.26
C THR A 87 2.61 5.72 -1.01
N CYS A 88 2.51 6.98 -1.45
CA CYS A 88 1.31 7.57 -2.05
C CYS A 88 0.04 7.29 -1.22
N SER A 89 0.15 7.39 0.11
CA SER A 89 -0.96 7.07 1.02
C SER A 89 -1.38 8.24 1.89
N TRP A 90 -2.65 8.23 2.30
CA TRP A 90 -3.27 9.24 3.14
C TRP A 90 -3.49 8.69 4.54
N TRP A 91 -2.99 9.41 5.53
CA TRP A 91 -2.95 8.97 6.92
C TRP A 91 -3.90 9.83 7.73
N TYR A 92 -4.72 9.18 8.55
CA TYR A 92 -5.71 9.81 9.41
C TYR A 92 -5.58 9.27 10.84
N PRO A 93 -5.93 10.06 11.86
CA PRO A 93 -6.00 9.56 13.24
C PRO A 93 -7.00 8.40 13.34
N LEU A 94 -6.75 7.41 14.22
CA LEU A 94 -7.67 6.27 14.43
C LEU A 94 -9.11 6.68 14.75
N VAL A 95 -9.29 7.81 15.44
CA VAL A 95 -10.61 8.39 15.77
C VAL A 95 -11.47 8.69 14.52
N LYS A 96 -10.84 8.80 13.34
CA LYS A 96 -11.49 9.08 12.05
C LYS A 96 -11.78 7.83 11.24
N LEU A 97 -11.61 6.62 11.80
CA LEU A 97 -11.79 5.36 11.07
C LEU A 97 -13.16 5.24 10.41
N GLU A 98 -14.25 5.47 11.16
CA GLU A 98 -15.61 5.38 10.63
C GLU A 98 -15.84 6.36 9.46
N GLU A 99 -15.38 7.61 9.62
CA GLU A 99 -15.50 8.65 8.59
C GLU A 99 -14.71 8.27 7.32
N VAL A 100 -13.54 7.67 7.48
CA VAL A 100 -12.71 7.17 6.36
C VAL A 100 -13.40 6.02 5.64
N VAL A 101 -13.93 5.03 6.37
CA VAL A 101 -14.62 3.86 5.78
C VAL A 101 -15.88 4.29 5.03
N VAL A 102 -16.64 5.24 5.56
CA VAL A 102 -17.83 5.81 4.89
C VAL A 102 -17.46 6.59 3.64
N THR A 103 -16.35 7.35 3.67
CA THR A 103 -15.92 8.17 2.52
C THR A 103 -15.35 7.33 1.38
N PHE A 104 -14.76 6.17 1.69
CA PHE A 104 -14.10 5.28 0.75
C PHE A 104 -14.70 3.86 0.76
N PRO A 105 -15.98 3.70 0.38
CA PRO A 105 -16.64 2.40 0.36
C PRO A 105 -16.06 1.43 -0.68
N ASP A 106 -15.40 1.98 -1.70
CA ASP A 106 -14.79 1.21 -2.79
C ASP A 106 -13.43 0.60 -2.39
N CYS A 107 -12.87 0.97 -1.24
CA CYS A 107 -11.57 0.47 -0.79
C CYS A 107 -11.72 -0.87 -0.05
N SER A 108 -10.77 -1.79 -0.30
CA SER A 108 -10.72 -3.05 0.45
C SER A 108 -10.27 -2.81 1.88
N LEU A 109 -10.97 -3.38 2.86
CA LEU A 109 -10.60 -3.29 4.27
C LEU A 109 -9.58 -4.40 4.60
N HIS A 110 -8.47 -4.02 5.24
CA HIS A 110 -7.54 -5.00 5.80
C HIS A 110 -8.17 -5.69 7.02
N ASP A 111 -7.74 -6.92 7.32
CA ASP A 111 -8.30 -7.73 8.41
C ASP A 111 -8.26 -6.99 9.76
N ASP A 112 -7.20 -6.22 10.03
CA ASP A 112 -7.07 -5.41 11.26
C ASP A 112 -8.16 -4.33 11.39
N VAL A 113 -8.64 -3.79 10.27
CA VAL A 113 -9.72 -2.79 10.26
C VAL A 113 -11.05 -3.45 10.62
N LEU A 114 -11.28 -4.66 10.08
CA LEU A 114 -12.48 -5.43 10.39
C LEU A 114 -12.53 -5.82 11.87
N GLU A 115 -11.40 -6.21 12.45
CA GLU A 115 -11.30 -6.55 13.88
C GLU A 115 -11.60 -5.33 14.78
N VAL A 116 -11.08 -4.15 14.44
CA VAL A 116 -11.33 -2.91 15.20
C VAL A 116 -12.80 -2.51 15.12
N LEU A 117 -13.42 -2.59 13.93
CA LEU A 117 -14.84 -2.29 13.75
C LEU A 117 -15.75 -3.27 14.50
N ALA A 118 -15.44 -4.57 14.47
CA ALA A 118 -16.18 -5.57 15.23
C ALA A 118 -16.04 -5.39 16.76
N SER A 119 -14.90 -4.88 17.21
CA SER A 119 -14.65 -4.59 18.63
C SER A 119 -15.42 -3.36 19.11
N SER A 120 -15.68 -2.36 18.26
CA SER A 120 -16.50 -1.19 18.60
C SER A 120 -18.00 -1.53 18.73
N GLU A 121 -18.50 -2.56 18.05
CA GLU A 121 -19.91 -2.98 18.12
C GLU A 121 -20.24 -3.78 19.39
N SER A 122 -19.24 -4.35 20.06
CA SER A 122 -19.42 -5.21 21.24
C SER A 122 -19.47 -4.45 22.57
N GLY A 123 -19.43 -3.11 22.53
CA GLY A 123 -19.32 -2.22 23.69
C GLY A 123 -20.48 -1.26 23.88
N GLN A 124 -21.72 -1.68 23.58
CA GLN A 124 -22.94 -0.98 23.98
C GLN A 124 -23.77 -1.76 25.00
#